data_AF-J9FK52-F1
#
_entry.id   AF-J9FK52-F1
#
_cell.length_a   1.000
_cell.length_b   1.000
_cell.length_c   1.000
_cell.angle_alpha   90.00
_cell.angle_beta   90.00
_cell.angle_gamma   90.00
#
_symmetry.space_group_name_H-M   'P 1'
#
loop_
_entity.id
_entity.type
_entity.pdbx_description
1 polymer ?
#
loop_
_entity_poly.entity_id
_entity_poly.type
_entity_poly.pdbx_seq_one_letter_code
_entity_poly.pdbx_strand_id
1 'polypeptide(L)'
;MSGAGGSFAEFPGWVYYILPAVTLAAVSTAYTARIMRSQLLEVMNQDYIRTAKAKGLSRRDVIFHHALKNALIPVVTYIGIDFGAMLAGAILTETVFNWP
;
A
#
# COMPACT_ATOMS: atom_id res chain seq x y z
N MET A 1 2.33 -43.88 12.55
CA MET A 1 3.23 -43.28 13.57
C MET A 1 2.70 -41.88 13.84
N SER A 2 1.63 -41.76 14.63
CA SER A 2 1.62 -41.51 16.09
C SER A 2 2.42 -40.28 16.51
N GLY A 3 1.70 -39.26 17.03
CA GLY A 3 2.15 -38.53 18.21
C GLY A 3 2.43 -37.04 18.05
N ALA A 4 1.39 -36.21 18.16
CA ALA A 4 1.31 -34.95 18.91
C ALA A 4 -0.02 -34.28 18.49
N GLY A 5 -1.10 -34.26 19.27
CA GLY A 5 -1.14 -33.94 20.69
C GLY A 5 -1.18 -32.42 20.88
N GLY A 6 -2.22 -31.75 20.40
CA GLY A 6 -2.42 -30.32 20.63
C GLY A 6 -3.66 -29.77 19.92
N SER A 7 -4.67 -29.39 20.71
CA SER A 7 -5.88 -28.66 20.36
C SER A 7 -5.60 -27.24 19.80
N PHE A 8 -4.79 -27.12 18.75
CA PHE A 8 -4.28 -25.83 18.24
C PHE A 8 -4.48 -25.63 16.73
N ALA A 9 -5.16 -26.53 16.01
CA ALA A 9 -5.15 -26.51 14.54
C ALA A 9 -6.50 -26.82 13.87
N GLU A 10 -7.63 -26.43 14.47
CA GLU A 10 -8.87 -26.23 13.72
C GLU A 10 -9.02 -24.75 13.32
N PHE A 11 -7.97 -24.18 12.73
CA PHE A 11 -8.13 -22.89 12.06
C PHE A 11 -8.80 -23.16 10.70
N PRO A 12 -9.85 -22.42 10.34
CA PRO A 12 -10.49 -22.58 9.04
C PRO A 12 -9.48 -22.45 7.89
N GLY A 13 -9.63 -23.25 6.83
CA GLY A 13 -8.70 -23.28 5.69
C GLY A 13 -8.35 -21.91 5.08
N TRP A 14 -9.25 -20.91 5.21
CA TRP A 14 -9.03 -19.54 4.75
C TRP A 14 -7.97 -18.75 5.55
N VAL A 15 -7.72 -19.10 6.82
CA VAL A 15 -6.71 -18.45 7.67
C VAL A 15 -5.28 -18.76 7.18
N TYR A 16 -5.07 -19.95 6.59
CA TYR A 16 -3.79 -20.34 6.00
C TYR A 16 -3.43 -19.53 4.75
N TYR A 17 -4.40 -18.90 4.09
CA TYR A 17 -4.15 -17.96 2.98
C TYR A 17 -3.92 -16.52 3.47
N ILE A 18 -4.55 -16.13 4.59
CA ILE A 18 -4.42 -14.77 5.15
C ILE A 18 -2.99 -14.49 5.63
N LEU A 19 -2.36 -15.43 6.33
CA LEU A 19 -1.00 -15.22 6.87
C LEU A 19 0.03 -14.90 5.76
N PRO A 20 0.19 -15.72 4.71
CA PRO A 20 1.12 -15.41 3.63
C PRO A 20 0.68 -14.18 2.83
N ALA A 21 -0.62 -13.95 2.61
CA ALA A 21 -1.11 -12.76 1.91
C ALA A 21 -0.77 -11.47 2.66
N VAL A 22 -0.96 -11.41 3.98
CA VAL A 22 -0.61 -10.25 4.81
C VAL A 22 0.90 -10.06 4.86
N THR A 23 1.68 -11.15 4.93
CA THR A 23 3.15 -11.08 4.97
C THR A 23 3.72 -10.55 3.64
N LEU A 24 3.18 -10.99 2.50
CA LEU A 24 3.53 -10.47 1.17
C LEU A 24 3.05 -9.02 0.98
N ALA A 25 1.80 -8.73 1.38
CA ALA A 25 1.22 -7.39 1.28
C ALA A 25 1.95 -6.37 2.16
N ALA A 26 2.53 -6.79 3.31
CA ALA A 26 3.27 -5.90 4.19
C ALA A 26 4.49 -5.27 3.50
N VAL A 27 5.18 -6.01 2.63
CA VAL A 27 6.36 -5.50 1.91
C VAL A 27 5.96 -4.43 0.89
N SER A 28 4.96 -4.71 0.06
CA SER A 28 4.40 -3.76 -0.90
C SER A 28 3.84 -2.52 -0.20
N THR A 29 3.08 -2.72 0.88
CA THR A 29 2.49 -1.65 1.69
C THR A 29 3.56 -0.77 2.32
N ALA A 30 4.67 -1.34 2.81
CA ALA A 30 5.77 -0.57 3.36
C ALA A 30 6.42 0.36 2.33
N TYR A 31 6.55 -0.08 1.07
CA TYR A 31 7.11 0.75 0.00
C TYR A 31 6.17 1.91 -0.36
N THR A 32 4.89 1.62 -0.61
CA THR A 32 3.88 2.65 -0.90
C THR A 32 3.70 3.61 0.27
N ALA A 33 3.73 3.13 1.51
CA ALA A 33 3.69 3.96 2.71
C ALA A 33 4.92 4.89 2.82
N ARG A 34 6.10 4.44 2.42
CA ARG A 34 7.31 5.29 2.35
C ARG A 34 7.15 6.40 1.32
N ILE A 35 6.62 6.10 0.15
CA ILE A 35 6.31 7.12 -0.88
C ILE A 35 5.30 8.12 -0.32
N MET A 36 4.18 7.64 0.20
CA MET A 36 3.14 8.49 0.79
C MET A 36 3.70 9.40 1.89
N ARG A 37 4.58 8.87 2.74
CA ARG A 37 5.27 9.66 3.78
C ARG A 37 6.12 10.77 3.16
N SER A 38 6.90 10.47 2.12
CA SER A 38 7.72 11.47 1.42
C SER A 38 6.84 12.59 0.84
N GLN A 39 5.75 12.21 0.18
CA GLN A 39 4.82 13.14 -0.47
C GLN A 39 4.07 14.00 0.55
N LEU A 40 3.65 13.42 1.67
CA LEU A 40 3.06 14.17 2.78
C LEU A 40 4.04 15.19 3.38
N LEU A 41 5.32 14.84 3.55
CA LEU A 41 6.32 15.78 4.09
C LEU A 41 6.56 16.95 3.14
N GLU A 42 6.64 16.68 1.84
CA GLU A 42 6.81 17.69 0.81
C GLU A 42 5.60 18.64 0.74
N VAL A 43 4.39 18.07 0.74
CA VAL A 43 3.15 18.83 0.76
C VAL A 43 3.03 19.68 2.03
N MET A 44 3.37 19.13 3.20
CA MET A 44 3.30 19.85 4.47
C MET A 44 4.23 21.07 4.56
N ASN A 45 5.25 21.15 3.70
CA ASN A 45 6.16 22.28 3.59
C ASN A 45 5.68 23.36 2.62
N GLN A 46 4.59 23.15 1.88
CA GLN A 46 4.08 24.13 0.95
C GLN A 46 3.37 25.31 1.62
N ASP A 47 3.41 26.47 0.97
CA ASP A 47 2.93 27.73 1.54
C ASP A 47 1.41 27.73 1.78
N TYR A 48 0.63 27.01 0.98
CA TYR A 48 -0.82 26.90 1.21
C TYR A 48 -1.15 26.17 2.52
N ILE A 49 -0.31 25.24 2.97
CA ILE A 49 -0.45 24.56 4.27
C ILE A 49 -0.11 25.53 5.40
N ARG A 50 0.90 26.39 5.23
CA ARG A 50 1.24 27.44 6.20
C ARG A 50 0.10 28.45 6.34
N THR A 51 -0.50 28.85 5.23
CA THR A 51 -1.69 29.71 5.21
C THR A 51 -2.89 29.03 5.86
N ALA A 52 -3.12 27.74 5.61
CA ALA A 52 -4.19 26.98 6.26
C ALA A 52 -4.01 26.93 7.79
N LYS A 53 -2.78 26.73 8.27
CA LYS A 53 -2.45 26.79 9.71
C LYS A 53 -2.65 28.20 10.29
N ALA A 54 -2.26 29.24 9.55
CA ALA A 54 -2.45 30.64 9.97
C ALA A 54 -3.94 31.04 10.06
N LYS A 55 -4.81 30.40 9.27
CA LYS A 55 -6.28 30.55 9.35
C LYS A 55 -6.91 29.86 10.56
N GLY A 56 -6.14 29.16 11.40
CA GLY A 56 -6.63 28.49 12.60
C GLY A 56 -7.22 27.10 12.38
N LEU A 57 -7.02 26.48 11.20
CA LEU A 57 -7.47 25.12 10.94
C LEU A 57 -6.77 24.12 11.87
N SER A 58 -7.53 23.12 12.35
CA SER A 58 -6.98 22.07 13.19
C SER A 58 -5.92 21.26 12.42
N ARG A 59 -4.90 20.74 13.12
CA ARG A 59 -3.87 19.89 12.48
C ARG A 59 -4.47 18.70 11.74
N ARG A 60 -5.58 18.15 12.23
CA ARG A 60 -6.27 17.01 11.61
C ARG A 60 -6.91 17.42 10.29
N ASP A 61 -7.61 18.56 10.24
CA ASP A 61 -8.24 19.05 9.02
C ASP A 61 -7.19 19.38 7.94
N VAL A 62 -6.09 20.02 8.34
CA VAL A 62 -4.98 20.31 7.42
C VAL A 62 -4.40 19.03 6.82
N ILE A 63 -4.25 17.97 7.62
CA ILE A 63 -3.72 16.69 7.12
C ILE A 63 -4.74 16.02 6.19
N PHE A 64 -5.98 15.80 6.64
CA PHE A 64 -6.97 15.01 5.90
C PHE A 64 -7.52 15.73 4.66
N HIS A 65 -7.84 17.03 4.76
CA HIS A 65 -8.46 17.77 3.66
C HIS A 65 -7.45 18.41 2.70
N HIS A 66 -6.28 18.82 3.19
CA HIS A 66 -5.31 19.56 2.37
C HIS A 66 -4.08 18.74 2.01
N ALA A 67 -3.42 18.14 2.98
CA ALA A 67 -2.15 17.47 2.73
C ALA A 67 -2.32 16.11 2.03
N LEU A 68 -3.25 15.28 2.52
CA LEU A 68 -3.48 13.92 2.03
C LEU A 68 -3.95 13.92 0.57
N LYS A 69 -4.91 14.80 0.23
CA LYS A 69 -5.46 14.90 -1.13
C LYS A 69 -4.40 15.30 -2.15
N ASN A 70 -3.46 16.17 -1.79
CA ASN A 70 -2.37 16.57 -2.68
C ASN A 70 -1.22 15.56 -2.71
N ALA A 71 -0.91 14.91 -1.58
CA ALA A 71 0.09 13.85 -1.52
C ALA A 71 -0.33 12.60 -2.32
N LEU A 72 -1.64 12.37 -2.52
CA LEU A 72 -2.17 11.26 -3.29
C LEU A 72 -1.95 11.38 -4.81
N ILE A 73 -1.74 12.58 -5.35
CA ILE A 73 -1.56 12.80 -6.80
C ILE A 73 -0.42 11.90 -7.36
N PRO A 74 0.81 11.94 -6.82
CA PRO A 74 1.89 11.06 -7.27
C PRO A 74 1.73 9.60 -6.83
N VAL A 75 1.06 9.33 -5.70
CA VAL A 75 0.84 7.96 -5.20
C VAL A 75 -0.08 7.17 -6.12
N VAL A 76 -1.16 7.77 -6.61
CA VAL A 76 -2.07 7.12 -7.56
C VAL A 76 -1.37 6.82 -8.88
N THR A 77 -0.53 7.73 -9.36
CA THR A 77 0.28 7.50 -10.56
C THR A 77 1.24 6.33 -10.37
N TYR A 78 1.91 6.24 -9.21
CA TYR A 78 2.79 5.12 -8.90
C TYR A 78 2.05 3.79 -8.90
N ILE A 79 0.86 3.73 -8.28
CA ILE A 79 0.00 2.53 -8.30
C ILE A 79 -0.39 2.15 -9.73
N GLY A 80 -0.70 3.12 -10.59
CA GLY A 80 -1.02 2.86 -11.99
C GLY A 80 0.15 2.25 -12.76
N ILE A 81 1.38 2.73 -12.51
CA ILE A 81 2.60 2.18 -13.11
C ILE A 81 2.85 0.76 -12.60
N ASP A 82 2.76 0.54 -11.29
CA ASP A 82 2.97 -0.77 -10.65
C ASP A 82 1.97 -1.80 -11.17
N PHE A 83 0.70 -1.42 -11.25
CA PHE A 83 -0.36 -2.26 -11.82
C PHE A 83 -0.13 -2.57 -13.31
N GLY A 84 0.28 -1.58 -14.10
CA GLY A 84 0.63 -1.78 -15.52
C GLY A 84 1.80 -2.74 -15.69
N ALA A 85 2.82 -2.63 -14.82
CA ALA A 85 3.95 -3.56 -14.80
C ALA A 85 3.54 -4.99 -14.44
N MET A 86 2.62 -5.16 -13.49
CA MET A 86 2.06 -6.47 -13.15
C MET A 86 1.30 -7.10 -14.32
N LEU A 87 0.46 -6.33 -15.02
CA LEU A 87 -0.25 -6.80 -16.22
C LEU A 87 0.71 -7.17 -17.34
N ALA A 88 1.71 -6.32 -17.61
CA ALA A 88 2.74 -6.60 -18.62
C ALA A 88 3.54 -7.86 -18.26
N GLY A 89 3.91 -8.03 -16.98
CA GLY A 89 4.58 -9.22 -16.47
C GLY A 89 3.72 -10.48 -16.62
N ALA A 90 2.43 -10.41 -16.31
CA ALA A 90 1.48 -11.51 -16.48
C ALA A 90 1.36 -11.95 -17.95
N ILE A 91 1.21 -11.00 -18.88
CA ILE A 91 1.20 -11.27 -20.32
C ILE A 91 2.52 -11.87 -20.78
N LEU A 92 3.66 -11.34 -20.30
CA LEU A 92 4.98 -11.87 -20.64
C LEU A 92 5.14 -13.31 -20.12
N THR A 93 4.68 -13.60 -18.91
CA THR A 93 4.69 -14.96 -18.37
C THR A 93 3.76 -15.87 -19.15
N GLU A 94 2.57 -15.42 -19.55
CA GLU A 94 1.70 -16.20 -20.43
C GLU A 94 2.39 -16.47 -21.78
N THR A 95 3.02 -15.48 -22.41
CA THR A 95 3.70 -15.69 -23.70
C THR A 95 4.96 -16.55 -23.61
N VAL A 96 5.70 -16.48 -22.50
CA VAL A 96 6.91 -17.30 -22.28
C VAL A 96 6.55 -18.73 -21.85
N PHE A 97 5.54 -18.92 -21.00
CA PHE A 97 5.09 -20.25 -20.56
C PHE A 97 4.11 -20.92 -21.52
N ASN A 98 3.58 -20.21 -22.53
CA ASN A 98 2.76 -20.76 -23.61
C ASN A 98 3.60 -21.14 -24.85
N TRP A 99 4.91 -21.36 -24.66
CA TRP A 99 5.73 -22.16 -25.58
C TRP A 99 5.23 -23.62 -25.52
N PRO A 100 5.09 -24.36 -26.65
CA PRO A 100 4.44 -25.68 -26.69
C PRO A 100 5.08 -26.73 -25.78
#